data_AF-A0A7K2MYE0-F1
#
_entry.id   AF-A0A7K2MYE0-F1
#
_cell.length_a   1.000
_cell.length_b   1.000
_cell.length_c   1.000
_cell.angle_alpha   90.00
_cell.angle_beta   90.00
_cell.angle_gamma   90.00
#
_symmetry.space_group_name_H-M   'P 1'
#
loop_
_entity.id
_entity.type
_entity.pdbx_description
1 polymer ?
#
loop_
_entity_poly.entity_id
_entity_poly.type
_entity_poly.pdbx_seq_one_letter_code
_entity_poly.pdbx_strand_id
1 'polypeptide(L)'
;PDTPHLPRGALTPVADDAPDVPRMLRTWCADDVQQELVADELAAGHLVRVATSDETTEYELMAESVDALRMQRAAPPLVVPVA
;
A
#
# COMPACT_ATOMS: atom_id res chain seq x y z
N PRO A 1 -31.17 11.57 -3.57
CA PRO A 1 -30.13 12.60 -3.82
C PRO A 1 -30.74 13.80 -4.56
N ASP A 2 -31.14 14.84 -3.82
CA ASP A 2 -31.56 16.13 -4.38
C ASP A 2 -30.72 17.23 -3.71
N THR A 3 -29.46 17.34 -4.12
CA THR A 3 -28.56 18.45 -3.75
C THR A 3 -28.81 19.63 -4.69
N PRO A 4 -29.11 20.84 -4.18
CA PRO A 4 -29.57 21.97 -5.00
C PRO A 4 -28.65 22.40 -6.16
N HIS A 5 -27.38 21.99 -6.12
CA HIS A 5 -26.32 22.37 -7.05
C HIS A 5 -25.95 21.24 -8.03
N LEU A 6 -26.56 20.06 -7.94
CA LEU A 6 -26.28 18.95 -8.85
C LEU A 6 -27.44 18.76 -9.82
N PRO A 7 -27.17 18.59 -11.13
CA PRO A 7 -28.22 18.28 -12.09
C PRO A 7 -28.89 16.94 -11.75
N ARG A 8 -30.18 16.82 -12.11
CA ARG A 8 -30.96 15.61 -11.85
C ARG A 8 -30.27 14.40 -12.48
N GLY A 9 -30.01 13.36 -11.67
CA GLY A 9 -29.32 12.15 -12.11
C GLY A 9 -27.79 12.21 -12.07
N ALA A 10 -27.19 13.30 -11.58
CA ALA A 10 -25.73 13.40 -11.42
C ALA A 10 -25.16 12.46 -10.34
N LEU A 11 -26.00 12.02 -9.40
CA LEU A 11 -25.63 11.06 -8.36
C LEU A 11 -26.48 9.81 -8.49
N THR A 12 -25.81 8.67 -8.45
CA THR A 12 -26.41 7.34 -8.37
C THR A 12 -25.95 6.70 -7.06
N PRO A 13 -26.84 6.01 -6.31
CA PRO A 13 -26.43 5.21 -5.17
C PRO A 13 -25.33 4.23 -5.55
N VAL A 14 -24.31 4.10 -4.70
CA VAL A 14 -23.30 3.05 -4.85
C VAL A 14 -24.01 1.70 -4.76
N ALA A 15 -23.66 0.76 -5.65
CA ALA A 15 -24.23 -0.58 -5.63
C ALA A 15 -23.79 -1.34 -4.37
N ASP A 16 -24.65 -2.22 -3.84
CA ASP A 16 -24.35 -2.98 -2.62
C ASP A 16 -23.16 -3.94 -2.78
N ASP A 17 -22.86 -4.34 -4.02
CA ASP A 17 -21.73 -5.20 -4.39
C ASP A 17 -20.54 -4.43 -4.94
N ALA A 18 -20.57 -3.09 -4.89
CA ALA A 18 -19.45 -2.28 -5.30
C ALA A 18 -18.24 -2.59 -4.38
N PRO A 19 -17.11 -3.05 -4.95
CA PRO A 19 -15.97 -3.40 -4.13
C PRO A 19 -15.34 -2.17 -3.47
N ASP A 20 -15.11 -2.23 -2.16
CA ASP A 20 -14.47 -1.15 -1.40
C ASP A 20 -12.98 -0.92 -1.75
N VAL A 21 -12.36 -1.92 -2.37
CA VAL A 21 -10.93 -1.91 -2.70
C VAL A 21 -10.75 -1.90 -4.23
N PRO A 22 -9.73 -1.27 -4.79
CA PRO A 22 -9.40 -1.42 -6.21
C PRO A 22 -9.13 -2.87 -6.58
N ARG A 23 -9.57 -3.28 -7.78
CA ARG A 23 -9.36 -4.64 -8.29
C ARG A 23 -7.88 -5.03 -8.26
N MET A 24 -7.00 -4.11 -8.62
CA MET A 24 -5.56 -4.36 -8.68
C MET A 24 -4.96 -4.72 -7.33
N LEU A 25 -5.36 -4.03 -6.24
CA LEU A 25 -4.92 -4.36 -4.89
C LEU A 25 -5.46 -5.72 -4.42
N ARG A 26 -6.71 -6.07 -4.78
CA ARG A 26 -7.23 -7.42 -4.51
C ARG A 26 -6.47 -8.50 -5.26
N THR A 27 -6.14 -8.26 -6.53
CA THR A 27 -5.35 -9.20 -7.34
C THR A 27 -3.95 -9.37 -6.75
N TRP A 28 -3.30 -8.28 -6.34
CA TRP A 28 -1.99 -8.33 -5.69
C TRP A 28 -2.02 -9.07 -4.34
N CYS A 29 -3.08 -8.87 -3.54
CA CYS A 29 -3.29 -9.60 -2.28
C CYS A 29 -3.40 -11.13 -2.49
N ALA A 30 -3.91 -11.55 -3.65
CA ALA A 30 -4.04 -12.96 -4.02
C ALA A 30 -2.80 -13.52 -4.78
N ASP A 31 -1.74 -12.72 -4.97
CA ASP A 31 -0.51 -13.11 -5.64
C ASP A 31 0.57 -13.44 -4.60
N ASP A 32 0.60 -14.72 -4.18
CA ASP A 32 1.53 -15.20 -3.15
C ASP A 32 3.00 -14.93 -3.49
N VAL A 33 3.37 -14.94 -4.78
CA VAL A 33 4.75 -14.69 -5.21
C VAL A 33 5.11 -13.23 -4.98
N GLN A 34 4.23 -12.30 -5.33
CA GLN A 34 4.45 -10.88 -5.06
C GLN A 34 4.38 -10.56 -3.56
N GLN A 35 3.55 -11.25 -2.79
CA GLN A 35 3.52 -11.14 -1.33
C GLN A 35 4.87 -11.53 -0.72
N GLU A 36 5.44 -12.67 -1.13
CA GLU A 36 6.71 -13.15 -0.59
C GLU A 36 7.87 -12.19 -0.92
N LEU A 37 7.92 -11.67 -2.15
CA LEU A 37 8.92 -10.66 -2.53
C LEU A 37 8.83 -9.41 -1.64
N VAL A 38 7.62 -8.92 -1.38
CA VAL A 38 7.42 -7.76 -0.48
C VAL A 38 7.79 -8.11 0.96
N ALA A 39 7.49 -9.32 1.42
CA ALA A 39 7.89 -9.78 2.75
C ALA A 39 9.41 -9.81 2.92
N ASP A 40 10.15 -10.28 1.91
CA ASP A 40 11.62 -10.29 1.91
C ASP A 40 12.19 -8.87 1.99
N GLU A 41 11.67 -7.93 1.19
CA GLU A 41 12.08 -6.51 1.22
C GLU A 41 11.80 -5.87 2.59
N LEU A 42 10.64 -6.13 3.18
CA LEU A 42 10.30 -5.66 4.52
C LEU A 42 11.19 -6.30 5.60
N ALA A 43 11.53 -7.59 5.47
CA ALA A 43 12.44 -8.27 6.39
C ALA A 43 13.86 -7.71 6.30
N ALA A 44 14.30 -7.30 5.11
CA ALA A 44 15.56 -6.55 4.92
C ALA A 44 15.51 -5.12 5.52
N GLY A 45 14.32 -4.63 5.88
CA GLY A 45 14.10 -3.30 6.44
C GLY A 45 14.01 -2.21 5.38
N HIS A 46 13.64 -2.57 4.15
CA HIS A 46 13.37 -1.60 3.10
C HIS A 46 11.94 -1.05 3.20
N LEU A 47 11.77 0.20 2.78
CA LEU A 47 10.45 0.82 2.62
C LEU A 47 9.83 0.29 1.32
N VAL A 48 8.70 -0.40 1.43
CA VAL A 48 7.95 -0.89 0.28
C VAL A 48 6.84 0.09 -0.06
N ARG A 49 6.68 0.38 -1.35
CA ARG A 49 5.64 1.25 -1.90
C ARG A 49 4.90 0.52 -3.02
N VAL A 50 3.58 0.40 -2.89
CA VAL A 50 2.68 -0.13 -3.92
C VAL A 50 1.79 1.01 -4.39
N ALA A 51 1.95 1.42 -5.65
CA ALA A 51 1.15 2.47 -6.26
C ALA A 51 0.31 1.88 -7.41
N THR A 52 -0.96 2.27 -7.47
CA THR A 52 -1.92 1.81 -8.47
C THR A 52 -2.92 2.91 -8.77
N SER A 53 -3.64 2.82 -9.89
CA SER A 53 -4.74 3.71 -10.21
C SER A 53 -5.87 2.94 -10.90
N ASP A 54 -7.06 3.52 -10.86
CA ASP A 54 -8.19 3.15 -11.71
C ASP A 54 -8.78 4.40 -12.39
N GLU A 55 -9.91 4.26 -13.07
CA GLU A 55 -10.56 5.37 -13.78
C GLU A 55 -11.05 6.50 -12.85
N THR A 56 -11.05 6.29 -11.54
CA THR A 56 -11.64 7.20 -10.55
C THR A 56 -10.64 7.79 -9.57
N THR A 57 -9.52 7.10 -9.29
CA THR A 57 -8.58 7.48 -8.24
C THR A 57 -7.20 6.84 -8.40
N GLU A 58 -6.20 7.48 -7.80
CA GLU A 58 -4.86 6.93 -7.56
C GLU A 58 -4.73 6.47 -6.09
N TYR A 59 -4.12 5.30 -5.89
CA TYR A 59 -3.93 4.68 -4.59
C TYR A 59 -2.46 4.41 -4.35
N GLU A 60 -2.02 4.69 -3.14
CA GLU A 60 -0.67 4.40 -2.68
C GLU A 60 -0.71 3.73 -1.32
N LEU A 61 0.03 2.62 -1.20
CA LEU A 61 0.27 1.89 0.04
C LEU A 61 1.77 1.90 0.32
N MET A 62 2.17 2.41 1.48
CA MET A 62 3.55 2.40 1.95
C MET A 62 3.66 1.55 3.21
N ALA A 63 4.67 0.69 3.28
CA ALA A 63 4.90 -0.19 4.40
C ALA A 63 6.38 -0.23 4.78
N GLU A 64 6.65 -0.23 6.09
CA GLU A 64 7.98 -0.37 6.67
C GLU A 64 7.92 -1.37 7.82
N SER A 65 8.93 -2.23 7.94
CA SER A 65 9.01 -3.19 9.04
C SER A 65 9.53 -2.53 10.31
N VAL A 66 8.65 -2.45 11.31
CA VAL A 66 9.01 -1.91 12.63
C VAL A 66 10.08 -2.76 13.31
N ASP A 67 10.03 -4.08 13.16
CA ASP A 67 11.00 -4.98 13.77
C ASP A 67 12.36 -4.90 13.09
N ALA A 68 12.41 -4.80 11.76
CA ALA A 68 13.66 -4.56 11.04
C ALA A 68 14.29 -3.22 11.47
N LEU A 69 13.47 -2.15 11.59
CA LEU A 69 13.94 -0.85 12.06
C LEU A 69 14.46 -0.91 13.51
N ARG A 70 13.80 -1.66 14.39
CA ARG A 70 14.28 -1.89 15.77
C ARG A 70 15.61 -2.65 15.79
N MET A 71 15.74 -3.69 14.98
CA MET A 71 16.96 -4.48 14.88
C MET A 71 18.13 -3.64 14.33
N GLN A 72 17.89 -2.84 13.29
CA GLN A 72 18.89 -1.91 12.76
C GLN A 72 19.36 -0.90 13.83
N ARG A 73 18.44 -0.37 14.65
CA ARG A 73 18.79 0.54 15.75
C ARG A 73 19.54 -0.13 16.90
N ALA A 74 19.28 -1.42 17.14
CA ALA A 74 19.99 -2.20 18.16
C ALA A 74 21.36 -2.71 17.69
N ALA A 75 21.65 -2.65 16.39
CA ALA A 75 22.92 -3.09 15.83
C ALA A 75 24.07 -2.19 16.36
N PRO A 76 25.19 -2.77 16.84
CA PRO A 76 26.36 -1.99 17.22
C PRO A 76 26.87 -1.22 16.01
N PRO A 77 27.31 0.05 16.18
CA PRO A 77 27.91 0.78 15.07
C PRO A 77 29.14 0.00 14.56
N LEU A 78 29.20 -0.25 13.25
CA LEU A 78 30.39 -0.78 12.60
C LEU A 78 31.49 0.28 12.68
N VAL A 79 32.32 0.19 13.71
CA VAL A 79 33.55 1.00 13.82
C VAL A 79 34.56 0.41 12.85
N VAL A 80 34.67 1.02 11.67
CA VAL A 80 35.74 0.70 10.72
C VAL A 80 37.00 1.44 11.19
N PRO A 81 38.09 0.75 11.54
CA PRO A 81 39.32 1.44 11.90
C PRO A 81 39.89 2.13 10.66
N VAL A 82 40.09 3.44 10.74
CA VAL A 82 40.89 4.19 9.78
C VAL A 82 42.35 3.82 10.04
N ALA A 83 43.02 3.27 9.02
CA ALA A 83 44.45 2.99 9.00
C ALA A 83 45.24 4.21 8.52
#